data_AF-A0A101MJU3-F1
#
_entry.id   AF-A0A101MJU3-F1
#
_cell.length_a   1.000
_cell.length_b   1.000
_cell.length_c   1.000
_cell.angle_alpha   90.00
_cell.angle_beta   90.00
_cell.angle_gamma   90.00
#
_symmetry.space_group_name_H-M   'P 1'
#
loop_
_entity.id
_entity.type
_entity.pdbx_description
1 polymer ?
#
loop_
_entity_poly.entity_id
_entity_poly.type
_entity_poly.pdbx_seq_one_letter_code
_entity_poly.pdbx_strand_id
1 'polypeptide(L)'
;MASTTPGALKPQPTTMEKRDETAESLSGSQDIEYRYLELETPLPTPCITLPPGPAQSPPPEAPSLEKYASPFLWPQWRKSMMTYIACGVTALAGYAAGEVSPASEELMKLWGISNVVYNLSITLFCCGFALAPMVLAPFSEINGRRPIFIASGILFVASLIGCGGTQSFAGLLVARFFQGVGGSTFSTMVGGVISDIYHAEDRNTPMALFSGSALFGTGLAPLISGAIITRTTWRWVFYSHAIVSAVFVIMIYFFFKETRGSVLLSRKAAKLNKYYEQLEEAGHHGTCSSPNQ
;
A
#
# COMPACT_ATOMS: atom_id res chain seq x y z
N MET A 1 26.12 62.19 58.72
CA MET A 1 26.11 60.79 58.24
C MET A 1 24.68 60.44 57.86
N ALA A 2 24.34 60.48 56.57
CA ALA A 2 23.22 59.76 55.96
C ALA A 2 23.27 60.01 54.44
N SER A 3 23.69 58.98 53.70
CA SER A 3 23.72 58.91 52.25
C SER A 3 22.35 58.49 51.72
N THR A 4 21.81 59.24 50.76
CA THR A 4 20.66 58.87 49.92
C THR A 4 21.10 58.09 48.68
N THR A 5 20.55 56.90 48.47
CA THR A 5 20.73 56.06 47.26
C THR A 5 19.48 56.16 46.38
N PRO A 6 19.58 56.30 45.04
CA PRO A 6 18.44 56.17 44.13
C PRO A 6 18.20 54.71 43.74
N GLY A 7 16.92 54.35 43.58
CA GLY A 7 16.46 53.00 43.24
C GLY A 7 16.83 52.58 41.81
N ALA A 8 17.39 51.37 41.68
CA ALA A 8 17.67 50.71 40.42
C ALA A 8 16.43 49.96 39.91
N LEU A 9 16.07 50.23 38.65
CA LEU A 9 15.03 49.55 37.88
C LEU A 9 15.44 48.08 37.65
N LYS A 10 14.63 47.11 38.09
CA LYS A 10 14.86 45.69 37.83
C LYS A 10 14.56 45.38 36.35
N PRO A 11 15.43 44.66 35.61
CA PRO A 11 15.15 44.27 34.23
C PRO A 11 13.98 43.28 34.16
N GLN A 12 13.10 43.43 33.16
CA GLN A 12 12.06 42.44 32.87
C GLN A 12 12.69 41.15 32.31
N PRO A 13 12.25 39.97 32.75
CA PRO A 13 12.74 38.70 32.23
C PRO A 13 12.36 38.53 30.75
N THR A 14 13.28 37.98 29.98
CA THR A 14 13.14 37.78 28.53
C THR A 14 12.29 36.54 28.24
N THR A 15 11.63 36.51 27.07
CA THR A 15 10.66 35.48 26.64
C THR A 15 11.17 34.03 26.72
N MET A 16 12.49 33.80 26.75
CA MET A 16 13.07 32.46 26.96
C MET A 16 13.03 32.01 28.43
N GLU A 17 13.25 32.91 29.38
CA GLU A 17 13.25 32.64 30.83
C GLU A 17 11.84 32.24 31.32
N LYS A 18 10.81 32.83 30.73
CA LYS A 18 9.40 32.48 30.98
C LYS A 18 9.01 31.10 30.44
N ARG A 19 9.72 30.61 29.41
CA ARG A 19 9.52 29.27 28.83
C ARG A 19 10.10 28.20 29.76
N ASP A 20 11.25 28.48 30.37
CA ASP A 20 11.89 27.59 31.36
C ASP A 20 11.16 27.58 32.70
N GLU A 21 10.68 28.73 33.21
CA GLU A 21 9.89 28.77 34.46
C GLU A 21 8.52 28.05 34.35
N THR A 22 7.87 28.14 33.18
CA THR A 22 6.61 27.43 32.94
C THR A 22 6.84 25.91 32.83
N ALA A 23 7.97 25.51 32.24
CA ALA A 23 8.39 24.11 32.14
C ALA A 23 8.79 23.52 33.52
N GLU A 24 9.47 24.29 34.37
CA GLU A 24 9.82 23.87 35.74
C GLU A 24 8.58 23.72 36.64
N SER A 25 7.55 24.58 36.48
CA SER A 25 6.33 24.53 37.30
C SER A 25 5.43 23.31 37.04
N LEU A 26 5.61 22.61 35.92
CA LEU A 26 4.89 21.39 35.54
C LEU A 26 5.68 20.11 35.89
N SER A 27 6.91 20.26 36.41
CA SER A 27 7.83 19.18 36.79
C SER A 27 7.52 18.62 38.20
N GLY A 28 6.25 18.35 38.49
CA GLY A 28 5.92 17.35 39.50
C GLY A 28 6.20 15.99 38.90
N SER A 29 6.93 15.12 39.60
CA SER A 29 7.31 13.75 39.18
C SER A 29 6.08 12.89 38.80
N GLN A 30 5.49 13.13 37.64
CA GLN A 30 4.43 12.32 37.06
C GLN A 30 5.10 11.14 36.35
N ASP A 31 4.72 9.93 36.74
CA ASP A 31 5.17 8.72 36.06
C ASP A 31 4.76 8.78 34.58
N ILE A 32 5.75 8.65 33.69
CA ILE A 32 5.52 8.62 32.24
C ILE A 32 4.88 7.28 31.88
N GLU A 33 3.59 7.28 31.54
CA GLU A 33 2.88 6.11 31.06
C GLU A 33 3.10 5.93 29.55
N TYR A 34 3.84 4.91 29.14
CA TYR A 34 4.02 4.56 27.74
C TYR A 34 2.86 3.69 27.26
N ARG A 35 2.03 4.21 26.33
CA ARG A 35 0.98 3.43 25.66
C ARG A 35 1.34 3.19 24.19
N TYR A 36 1.20 1.95 23.74
CA TYR A 36 1.33 1.63 22.32
C TYR A 36 0.09 2.11 21.58
N LEU A 37 0.31 2.84 20.48
CA LEU A 37 -0.78 3.23 19.59
C LEU A 37 -1.18 2.01 18.76
N GLU A 38 -2.33 1.43 19.03
CA GLU A 38 -2.98 0.43 18.19
C GLU A 38 -4.12 1.06 17.38
N LEU A 39 -4.71 0.29 16.46
CA LEU A 39 -5.84 0.76 15.66
C LEU A 39 -7.06 1.11 16.53
N GLU A 40 -7.25 0.36 17.62
CA GLU A 40 -8.38 0.47 18.54
C GLU A 40 -8.08 1.27 19.82
N THR A 41 -6.83 1.69 20.03
CA THR A 41 -6.46 2.44 21.24
C THR A 41 -7.28 3.74 21.31
N PRO A 42 -8.02 3.96 22.42
CA PRO A 42 -8.71 5.22 22.63
C PRO A 42 -7.67 6.33 22.74
N LEU A 43 -7.86 7.39 21.96
CA LEU A 43 -6.93 8.50 21.96
C LEU A 43 -7.14 9.35 23.21
N PRO A 44 -6.06 9.78 23.88
CA PRO A 44 -6.18 10.67 25.02
C PRO A 44 -6.77 12.00 24.53
N THR A 45 -7.84 12.47 25.16
CA THR A 45 -8.48 13.75 24.80
C THR A 45 -7.67 14.90 25.39
N PRO A 46 -7.40 16.00 24.65
CA PRO A 46 -6.78 17.17 25.26
C PRO A 46 -7.63 17.68 26.43
N CYS A 47 -7.02 17.96 27.59
CA CYS A 47 -7.72 18.56 28.73
C CYS A 47 -7.98 20.04 28.43
N ILE A 48 -9.01 20.34 27.65
CA ILE A 48 -9.46 21.73 27.45
C ILE A 48 -10.42 22.04 28.60
N THR A 49 -9.89 22.39 29.77
CA THR A 49 -10.69 22.85 30.91
C THR A 49 -10.46 24.36 31.12
N LEU A 50 -11.57 25.10 31.31
CA LEU A 50 -11.70 26.53 31.66
C LEU A 50 -11.58 27.57 30.52
N PRO A 51 -12.27 28.73 30.64
CA PRO A 51 -12.47 29.67 29.53
C PRO A 51 -11.12 30.21 29.01
N PRO A 52 -11.03 30.52 27.70
CA PRO A 52 -9.78 30.91 27.09
C PRO A 52 -9.18 32.09 27.85
N GLY A 53 -7.93 31.94 28.30
CA GLY A 53 -7.17 33.06 28.81
C GLY A 53 -7.09 34.16 27.74
N PRO A 54 -6.90 35.44 28.11
CA PRO A 54 -6.99 36.58 27.19
C PRO A 54 -6.00 36.59 26.00
N ALA A 55 -5.12 35.59 25.91
CA ALA A 55 -4.12 35.40 24.85
C ALA A 55 -4.21 34.04 24.13
N GLN A 56 -5.22 33.20 24.41
CA GLN A 56 -5.35 31.87 23.78
C GLN A 56 -6.18 31.93 22.49
N SER A 57 -5.61 31.42 21.40
CA SER A 57 -6.34 31.14 20.17
C SER A 57 -7.32 29.97 20.37
N PRO A 58 -8.45 29.92 19.64
CA PRO A 58 -9.39 28.81 19.74
C PRO A 58 -8.71 27.47 19.40
N PRO A 59 -9.10 26.37 20.08
CA PRO A 59 -8.48 25.08 19.85
C PRO A 59 -8.70 24.62 18.39
N PRO A 60 -7.66 24.11 17.71
CA PRO A 60 -7.81 23.51 16.39
C PRO A 60 -8.79 22.34 16.41
N GLU A 61 -9.56 22.17 15.33
CA GLU A 61 -10.52 21.07 15.21
C GLU A 61 -9.79 19.72 15.12
N ALA A 62 -10.30 18.72 15.83
CA ALA A 62 -9.69 17.39 15.85
C ALA A 62 -9.65 16.79 14.43
N PRO A 63 -8.51 16.23 13.99
CA PRO A 63 -8.40 15.67 12.65
C PRO A 63 -9.34 14.47 12.50
N SER A 64 -10.07 14.39 11.38
CA SER A 64 -10.80 13.17 11.06
C SER A 64 -9.84 11.98 10.87
N LEU A 65 -10.04 10.92 11.65
CA LEU A 65 -9.19 9.71 11.64
C LEU A 65 -9.88 8.50 11.01
N GLU A 66 -11.13 8.62 10.56
CA GLU A 66 -11.91 7.53 9.93
C GLU A 66 -11.18 6.88 8.74
N LYS A 67 -10.37 7.66 8.01
CA LYS A 67 -9.57 7.18 6.88
C LYS A 67 -8.50 6.15 7.29
N TYR A 68 -8.07 6.16 8.56
CA TYR A 68 -7.07 5.27 9.13
C TYR A 68 -7.69 4.18 10.03
N ALA A 69 -9.02 4.03 9.98
CA ALA A 69 -9.72 2.97 10.70
C ALA A 69 -9.28 1.59 10.22
N SER A 70 -9.40 0.62 11.12
CA SER A 70 -9.01 -0.77 10.88
C SER A 70 -9.66 -1.34 9.62
N PRO A 71 -8.89 -1.94 8.69
CA PRO A 71 -9.43 -2.61 7.51
C PRO A 71 -10.39 -3.77 7.84
N PHE A 72 -10.28 -4.34 9.04
CA PHE A 72 -11.19 -5.37 9.54
C PHE A 72 -12.63 -4.86 9.74
N LEU A 73 -12.83 -3.56 9.92
CA LEU A 73 -14.15 -2.95 10.13
C LEU A 73 -14.84 -2.53 8.82
N TRP A 74 -14.21 -2.77 7.66
CA TRP A 74 -14.83 -2.40 6.40
C TRP A 74 -16.12 -3.19 6.11
N PRO A 75 -17.11 -2.57 5.46
CA PRO A 75 -18.34 -3.26 5.11
C PRO A 75 -18.06 -4.42 4.14
N GLN A 76 -18.81 -5.51 4.28
CA GLN A 76 -18.53 -6.77 3.58
C GLN A 76 -18.46 -6.61 2.06
N TRP A 77 -19.33 -5.79 1.46
CA TRP A 77 -19.32 -5.53 0.01
C TRP A 77 -17.95 -5.03 -0.48
N ARG A 78 -17.28 -4.21 0.33
CA ARG A 78 -15.99 -3.63 -0.01
C ARG A 78 -14.86 -4.65 0.11
N LYS A 79 -14.90 -5.48 1.17
CA LYS A 79 -13.96 -6.60 1.32
C LYS A 79 -14.08 -7.58 0.15
N SER A 80 -15.32 -8.00 -0.15
CA SER A 80 -15.61 -8.89 -1.28
C SER A 80 -15.19 -8.29 -2.63
N MET A 81 -15.49 -7.01 -2.88
CA MET A 81 -15.04 -6.34 -4.11
C MET A 81 -13.52 -6.34 -4.25
N MET A 82 -12.78 -6.02 -3.18
CA MET A 82 -11.32 -6.07 -3.20
C MET A 82 -10.80 -7.49 -3.44
N THR A 83 -11.43 -8.50 -2.84
CA THR A 83 -11.10 -9.92 -3.08
C THR A 83 -11.36 -10.33 -4.53
N TYR A 84 -12.47 -9.94 -5.14
CA TYR A 84 -12.76 -10.28 -6.54
C TYR A 84 -11.78 -9.62 -7.50
N ILE A 85 -11.43 -8.35 -7.28
CA ILE A 85 -10.39 -7.66 -8.06
C ILE A 85 -9.04 -8.37 -7.89
N ALA A 86 -8.69 -8.76 -6.66
CA ALA A 86 -7.47 -9.49 -6.36
C ALA A 86 -7.41 -10.86 -7.07
N CYS A 87 -8.51 -11.63 -7.02
CA CYS A 87 -8.62 -12.90 -7.74
C CYS A 87 -8.54 -12.69 -9.26
N GLY A 88 -9.12 -11.62 -9.78
CA GLY A 88 -9.03 -11.27 -11.20
C GLY A 88 -7.59 -11.04 -11.65
N VAL A 89 -6.80 -10.24 -10.91
CA VAL A 89 -5.38 -10.05 -11.26
C VAL A 89 -4.53 -11.30 -11.05
N THR A 90 -4.84 -12.14 -10.06
CA THR A 90 -4.20 -13.45 -9.91
C THR A 90 -4.48 -14.36 -11.11
N ALA A 91 -5.73 -14.38 -11.61
CA ALA A 91 -6.08 -15.13 -12.81
C ALA A 91 -5.34 -14.60 -14.05
N LEU A 92 -5.18 -13.29 -14.20
CA LEU A 92 -4.38 -12.70 -15.28
C LEU A 92 -2.88 -13.06 -15.18
N ALA A 93 -2.33 -13.09 -13.97
CA ALA A 93 -0.97 -13.55 -13.76
C ALA A 93 -0.80 -15.04 -14.12
N GLY A 94 -1.77 -15.88 -13.77
CA GLY A 94 -1.82 -17.29 -14.20
C GLY A 94 -1.96 -17.43 -15.71
N TYR A 95 -2.77 -16.57 -16.34
CA TYR A 95 -2.95 -16.51 -17.79
C TYR A 95 -1.63 -16.21 -18.51
N ALA A 96 -0.87 -15.21 -18.04
CA ALA A 96 0.42 -14.82 -18.61
C ALA A 96 1.45 -15.97 -18.67
N ALA A 97 1.38 -16.93 -17.74
CA ALA A 97 2.30 -18.05 -17.72
C ALA A 97 2.11 -19.00 -18.92
N GLY A 98 0.89 -19.14 -19.42
CA GLY A 98 0.53 -20.09 -20.47
C GLY A 98 0.14 -19.47 -21.82
N GLU A 99 -0.02 -18.15 -21.89
CA GLU A 99 -0.61 -17.47 -23.06
C GLU A 99 0.20 -17.68 -24.36
N VAL A 100 1.52 -17.85 -24.24
CA VAL A 100 2.42 -18.00 -25.40
C VAL A 100 2.33 -19.37 -26.06
N SER A 101 1.97 -20.41 -25.31
CA SER A 101 2.11 -21.81 -25.74
C SER A 101 1.44 -22.12 -27.08
N PRO A 102 0.20 -21.65 -27.37
CA PRO A 102 -0.44 -21.95 -28.64
C PRO A 102 0.18 -21.24 -29.86
N ALA A 103 0.98 -20.19 -29.66
CA ALA A 103 1.69 -19.49 -30.74
C ALA A 103 3.08 -20.09 -31.03
N SER A 104 3.47 -21.17 -30.34
CA SER A 104 4.84 -21.70 -30.38
C SER A 104 5.33 -22.04 -31.79
N GLU A 105 4.55 -22.78 -32.58
CA GLU A 105 4.92 -23.15 -33.95
C GLU A 105 5.08 -21.94 -34.87
N GLU A 106 4.18 -20.96 -34.78
CA GLU A 106 4.21 -19.74 -35.56
C GLU A 106 5.45 -18.90 -35.22
N LEU A 107 5.71 -18.70 -33.93
CA LEU A 107 6.84 -17.92 -33.43
C LEU A 107 8.20 -18.58 -33.72
N MET A 108 8.28 -19.91 -33.62
CA MET A 108 9.49 -20.66 -33.99
C MET A 108 9.80 -20.50 -35.48
N LYS A 109 8.79 -20.59 -36.36
CA LYS A 109 8.96 -20.38 -37.81
C LYS A 109 9.31 -18.94 -38.13
N LEU A 110 8.67 -17.96 -37.47
CA LEU A 110 8.90 -16.53 -37.71
C LEU A 110 10.35 -16.11 -37.46
N TRP A 111 10.97 -16.61 -36.38
CA TRP A 111 12.33 -16.26 -36.02
C TRP A 111 13.37 -17.32 -36.38
N GLY A 112 12.96 -18.44 -36.99
CA GLY A 112 13.86 -19.53 -37.36
C GLY A 112 14.58 -20.16 -36.17
N ILE A 113 13.91 -20.26 -35.02
CA ILE A 113 14.51 -20.73 -33.75
C ILE A 113 14.07 -22.16 -33.40
N SER A 114 14.89 -22.86 -32.62
CA SER A 114 14.56 -24.19 -32.11
C SER A 114 13.60 -24.14 -30.91
N ASN A 115 12.97 -25.27 -30.60
CA ASN A 115 12.08 -25.40 -29.44
C ASN A 115 12.79 -25.08 -28.11
N VAL A 116 14.07 -25.47 -27.98
CA VAL A 116 14.89 -25.16 -26.80
C VAL A 116 15.03 -23.67 -26.62
N VAL A 117 15.31 -22.94 -27.70
CA VAL A 117 15.44 -21.48 -27.67
C VAL A 117 14.09 -20.82 -27.36
N TYR A 118 13.00 -21.30 -27.95
CA TYR A 118 11.65 -20.80 -27.66
C TYR A 118 11.26 -20.94 -26.17
N ASN A 119 11.59 -22.08 -25.55
CA ASN A 119 11.30 -22.34 -24.13
C ASN A 119 12.00 -21.35 -23.19
N LEU A 120 13.09 -20.69 -23.61
CA LEU A 120 13.71 -19.60 -22.83
C LEU A 120 12.72 -18.47 -22.54
N SER A 121 11.73 -18.22 -23.40
CA SER A 121 10.72 -17.19 -23.18
C SER A 121 9.81 -17.51 -21.99
N ILE A 122 9.49 -18.79 -21.78
CA ILE A 122 8.71 -19.27 -20.64
C ILE A 122 9.60 -19.26 -19.39
N THR A 123 10.83 -19.77 -19.51
CA THR A 123 11.79 -19.80 -18.40
C THR A 123 12.09 -18.41 -17.85
N LEU A 124 12.34 -17.41 -18.72
CA LEU A 124 12.64 -16.04 -18.28
C LEU A 124 11.46 -15.37 -17.60
N PHE A 125 10.22 -15.62 -18.06
CA PHE A 125 9.03 -15.20 -17.33
C PHE A 125 9.00 -15.82 -15.93
N CYS A 126 9.20 -17.14 -15.81
CA CYS A 126 9.25 -17.84 -14.53
C CYS A 126 10.38 -17.35 -13.63
N CYS A 127 11.57 -17.04 -14.17
CA CYS A 127 12.69 -16.46 -13.41
C CYS A 127 12.32 -15.10 -12.84
N GLY A 128 11.79 -14.19 -13.66
CA GLY A 128 11.30 -12.89 -13.19
C GLY A 128 10.21 -13.06 -12.13
N PHE A 129 9.31 -14.02 -12.34
CA PHE A 129 8.21 -14.31 -11.42
C PHE A 129 8.69 -14.87 -10.07
N ALA A 130 9.74 -15.69 -10.07
CA ALA A 130 10.31 -16.30 -8.87
C ALA A 130 11.18 -15.33 -8.06
N LEU A 131 11.97 -14.49 -8.74
CA LEU A 131 12.94 -13.61 -8.08
C LEU A 131 12.31 -12.33 -7.53
N ALA A 132 11.37 -11.74 -8.25
CA ALA A 132 10.80 -10.44 -7.89
C ALA A 132 10.12 -10.40 -6.50
N PRO A 133 9.33 -11.42 -6.08
CA PRO A 133 8.69 -11.41 -4.77
C PRO A 133 9.66 -11.35 -3.59
N MET A 134 10.89 -11.86 -3.75
CA MET A 134 11.92 -11.83 -2.69
C MET A 134 12.23 -10.41 -2.24
N VAL A 135 12.06 -9.42 -3.13
CA VAL A 135 12.29 -7.99 -2.81
C VAL A 135 10.95 -7.26 -2.67
N LEU A 136 10.01 -7.49 -3.60
CA LEU A 136 8.76 -6.73 -3.64
C LEU A 136 7.82 -7.04 -2.47
N ALA A 137 7.80 -8.28 -1.97
CA ALA A 137 6.93 -8.63 -0.85
C ALA A 137 7.37 -7.94 0.45
N PRO A 138 8.63 -7.99 0.92
CA PRO A 138 9.05 -7.22 2.08
C PRO A 138 8.88 -5.71 1.90
N PHE A 139 9.20 -5.18 0.71
CA PHE A 139 9.07 -3.75 0.42
C PHE A 139 7.62 -3.25 0.58
N SER A 140 6.65 -4.13 0.33
CA SER A 140 5.23 -3.85 0.52
C SER A 140 4.75 -3.75 1.94
N GLU A 141 5.42 -4.44 2.85
CA GLU A 141 5.04 -4.41 4.25
C GLU A 141 5.45 -3.09 4.89
N ILE A 142 6.50 -2.47 4.35
CA ILE A 142 7.06 -1.18 4.79
C ILE A 142 6.31 -0.02 4.12
N ASN A 143 6.17 -0.05 2.79
CA ASN A 143 5.64 1.09 2.03
C ASN A 143 4.13 1.03 1.77
N GLY A 144 3.50 -0.10 2.11
CA GLY A 144 2.10 -0.38 1.83
C GLY A 144 1.91 -1.19 0.56
N ARG A 145 0.76 -1.87 0.46
CA ARG A 145 0.48 -2.82 -0.63
C ARG A 145 0.07 -2.09 -1.91
N ARG A 146 -0.76 -1.04 -1.78
CA ARG A 146 -1.33 -0.31 -2.92
C ARG A 146 -0.29 0.25 -3.90
N PRO A 147 0.76 0.99 -3.48
CA PRO A 147 1.70 1.59 -4.43
C PRO A 147 2.46 0.54 -5.24
N ILE A 148 2.77 -0.61 -4.63
CA ILE A 148 3.50 -1.69 -5.29
C ILE A 148 2.62 -2.41 -6.29
N PHE A 149 1.36 -2.71 -5.96
CA PHE A 149 0.39 -3.27 -6.92
C PHE A 149 0.24 -2.40 -8.18
N ILE A 150 0.21 -1.08 -8.00
CA ILE A 150 0.08 -0.14 -9.13
C ILE A 150 1.38 -0.12 -9.94
N ALA A 151 2.54 0.02 -9.29
CA ALA A 151 3.82 0.08 -9.98
C ALA A 151 4.14 -1.23 -10.74
N SER A 152 3.93 -2.38 -10.10
CA SER A 152 4.12 -3.69 -10.72
C SER A 152 3.11 -3.93 -11.84
N GLY A 153 1.88 -3.44 -11.68
CA GLY A 153 0.85 -3.54 -12.71
C GLY A 153 1.13 -2.69 -13.95
N ILE A 154 1.65 -1.47 -13.77
CA ILE A 154 2.10 -0.63 -14.88
C ILE A 154 3.26 -1.33 -15.62
N LEU A 155 4.23 -1.87 -14.88
CA LEU A 155 5.33 -2.64 -15.46
C LEU A 155 4.82 -3.87 -16.24
N PHE A 156 3.84 -4.59 -15.69
CA PHE A 156 3.22 -5.74 -16.33
C PHE A 156 2.56 -5.38 -17.66
N VAL A 157 1.72 -4.34 -17.67
CA VAL A 157 1.02 -3.84 -18.86
C VAL A 157 2.03 -3.35 -19.91
N ALA A 158 3.03 -2.56 -19.50
CA ALA A 158 4.07 -2.08 -20.41
C ALA A 158 4.85 -3.24 -21.04
N SER A 159 5.14 -4.27 -20.25
CA SER A 159 5.84 -5.47 -20.73
C SER A 159 4.99 -6.28 -21.70
N LEU A 160 3.68 -6.42 -21.46
CA LEU A 160 2.75 -7.04 -22.42
C LEU A 160 2.70 -6.28 -23.75
N ILE A 161 2.64 -4.96 -23.72
CA ILE A 161 2.71 -4.13 -24.94
C ILE A 161 4.06 -4.36 -25.65
N GLY A 162 5.16 -4.44 -24.90
CA GLY A 162 6.48 -4.79 -25.44
C GLY A 162 6.53 -6.17 -26.09
N CYS A 163 5.91 -7.17 -25.47
CA CYS A 163 5.79 -8.53 -26.02
C CYS A 163 5.01 -8.54 -27.35
N GLY A 164 3.93 -7.77 -27.47
CA GLY A 164 3.17 -7.65 -28.72
C GLY A 164 3.87 -6.82 -29.81
N GLY A 165 4.63 -5.81 -29.40
CA GLY A 165 5.30 -4.87 -30.31
C GLY A 165 6.66 -5.33 -30.84
N THR A 166 7.30 -6.30 -30.19
CA THR A 166 8.65 -6.74 -30.55
C THR A 166 8.70 -7.38 -31.95
N GLN A 167 9.79 -7.10 -32.67
CA GLN A 167 10.13 -7.74 -33.94
C GLN A 167 11.26 -8.76 -33.79
N SER A 168 11.90 -8.81 -32.61
CA SER A 168 13.00 -9.73 -32.32
C SER A 168 12.66 -10.66 -31.16
N PHE A 169 13.18 -11.88 -31.23
CA PHE A 169 13.04 -12.86 -30.15
C PHE A 169 13.72 -12.35 -28.86
N ALA A 170 14.89 -11.72 -28.96
CA ALA A 170 15.56 -11.13 -27.80
C ALA A 170 14.71 -10.06 -27.10
N GLY A 171 14.01 -9.21 -27.87
CA GLY A 171 13.06 -8.25 -27.30
C GLY A 171 11.90 -8.92 -26.58
N LEU A 172 11.40 -10.05 -27.11
CA LEU A 172 10.38 -10.86 -26.43
C LEU A 172 10.89 -11.41 -25.11
N LEU A 173 12.13 -11.93 -25.07
CA LEU A 173 12.74 -12.48 -23.86
C LEU A 173 12.84 -11.43 -22.73
N VAL A 174 13.33 -10.23 -23.06
CA VAL A 174 13.45 -9.13 -22.10
C VAL A 174 12.08 -8.70 -21.60
N ALA A 175 11.13 -8.48 -22.50
CA ALA A 175 9.77 -8.13 -22.14
C ALA A 175 9.13 -9.20 -21.26
N ARG A 176 9.37 -10.49 -21.53
CA ARG A 176 8.87 -11.60 -20.71
C ARG A 176 9.45 -11.66 -19.32
N PHE A 177 10.74 -11.37 -19.17
CA PHE A 177 11.34 -11.27 -17.85
C PHE A 177 10.64 -10.20 -17.00
N PHE A 178 10.46 -8.99 -17.55
CA PHE A 178 9.77 -7.89 -16.84
C PHE A 178 8.27 -8.13 -16.66
N GLN A 179 7.62 -8.84 -17.59
CA GLN A 179 6.24 -9.33 -17.43
C GLN A 179 6.16 -10.30 -16.23
N GLY A 180 7.14 -11.20 -16.07
CA GLY A 180 7.25 -12.06 -14.90
C GLY A 180 7.42 -11.27 -13.60
N VAL A 181 8.32 -10.29 -13.60
CA VAL A 181 8.57 -9.40 -12.45
C VAL A 181 7.28 -8.68 -12.02
N GLY A 182 6.58 -8.03 -12.95
CA GLY A 182 5.34 -7.31 -12.67
C GLY A 182 4.17 -8.21 -12.28
N GLY A 183 4.05 -9.38 -12.92
CA GLY A 183 2.98 -10.34 -12.67
C GLY A 183 3.11 -11.08 -11.34
N SER A 184 4.32 -11.21 -10.81
CA SER A 184 4.59 -11.93 -9.56
C SER A 184 3.85 -11.35 -8.36
N THR A 185 3.77 -10.02 -8.29
CA THR A 185 3.08 -9.28 -7.23
C THR A 185 1.60 -9.65 -7.18
N PHE A 186 0.95 -9.88 -8.33
CA PHE A 186 -0.47 -10.24 -8.39
C PHE A 186 -0.80 -11.64 -7.85
N SER A 187 0.20 -12.49 -7.64
CA SER A 187 0.03 -13.79 -6.99
C SER A 187 0.50 -13.74 -5.54
N THR A 188 1.69 -13.19 -5.27
CA THR A 188 2.31 -13.26 -3.95
C THR A 188 1.68 -12.31 -2.92
N MET A 189 1.20 -11.15 -3.37
CA MET A 189 0.69 -10.12 -2.47
C MET A 189 -0.78 -10.29 -2.09
N VAL A 190 -1.56 -10.99 -2.91
CA VAL A 190 -3.01 -11.13 -2.72
C VAL A 190 -3.33 -11.90 -1.44
N GLY A 191 -2.54 -12.92 -1.10
CA GLY A 191 -2.64 -13.62 0.18
C GLY A 191 -2.50 -12.70 1.39
N GLY A 192 -1.57 -11.76 1.30
CA GLY A 192 -1.38 -10.72 2.31
C GLY A 192 -2.52 -9.70 2.37
N VAL A 193 -3.03 -9.24 1.22
CA VAL A 193 -4.19 -8.33 1.15
C VAL A 193 -5.42 -8.96 1.85
N ILE A 194 -5.70 -10.23 1.56
CA ILE A 194 -6.83 -10.94 2.17
C ILE A 194 -6.61 -11.12 3.67
N SER A 195 -5.39 -11.44 4.10
CA SER A 195 -5.05 -11.55 5.53
C SER A 195 -5.12 -10.22 6.28
N ASP A 196 -4.95 -9.10 5.57
CA ASP A 196 -5.06 -7.76 6.16
C ASP A 196 -6.53 -7.28 6.33
N ILE A 197 -7.50 -7.89 5.64
CA ILE A 197 -8.92 -7.42 5.63
C ILE A 197 -9.91 -8.43 6.25
N TYR A 198 -9.54 -9.71 6.34
CA TYR A 198 -10.34 -10.77 6.96
C TYR A 198 -9.69 -11.31 8.22
N HIS A 199 -10.49 -11.59 9.24
CA HIS A 199 -10.04 -12.31 10.43
C HIS A 199 -9.67 -13.77 10.08
N ALA A 200 -8.91 -14.42 10.95
CA ALA A 200 -8.41 -15.78 10.73
C ALA A 200 -9.52 -16.82 10.46
N GLU A 201 -10.70 -16.62 11.05
CA GLU A 201 -11.86 -17.50 10.93
C GLU A 201 -12.55 -17.37 9.56
N ASP A 202 -12.63 -16.14 9.03
CA ASP A 202 -13.39 -15.83 7.80
C ASP A 202 -12.54 -15.86 6.52
N ARG A 203 -11.20 -15.88 6.64
CA ARG A 203 -10.30 -15.74 5.49
C ARG A 203 -10.16 -17.01 4.63
N ASN A 204 -10.68 -18.15 5.09
CA ASN A 204 -10.55 -19.43 4.38
C ASN A 204 -11.23 -19.42 3.01
N THR A 205 -12.46 -18.89 2.91
CA THR A 205 -13.19 -18.83 1.64
C THR A 205 -12.54 -17.88 0.63
N PRO A 206 -12.16 -16.64 0.99
CA PRO A 206 -11.36 -15.77 0.13
C PRO A 206 -10.03 -16.39 -0.33
N MET A 207 -9.33 -17.13 0.56
CA MET A 207 -8.12 -17.87 0.20
C MET A 207 -8.38 -18.99 -0.81
N ALA A 208 -9.47 -19.75 -0.66
CA ALA A 208 -9.85 -20.76 -1.62
C ALA A 208 -10.17 -20.16 -3.00
N LEU A 209 -10.87 -19.02 -3.03
CA LEU A 209 -11.15 -18.28 -4.26
C LEU A 209 -9.87 -17.78 -4.93
N PHE A 210 -8.92 -17.24 -4.16
CA PHE A 210 -7.61 -16.83 -4.66
C PHE A 210 -6.87 -18.01 -5.32
N SER A 211 -6.73 -19.13 -4.62
CA SER A 211 -6.08 -20.34 -5.17
C SER A 211 -6.80 -20.87 -6.42
N GLY A 212 -8.13 -20.89 -6.39
CA GLY A 212 -8.95 -21.28 -7.54
C GLY A 212 -8.77 -20.37 -8.74
N SER A 213 -8.64 -19.05 -8.52
CA SER A 213 -8.44 -18.06 -9.58
C SER A 213 -7.10 -18.23 -10.29
N ALA A 214 -6.04 -18.62 -9.57
CA ALA A 214 -4.74 -18.91 -10.16
C ALA A 214 -4.82 -20.11 -11.12
N LEU A 215 -5.44 -21.21 -10.68
CA LEU A 215 -5.66 -22.40 -11.50
C LEU A 215 -6.58 -22.14 -12.69
N PHE A 216 -7.63 -21.34 -12.47
CA PHE A 216 -8.53 -20.94 -13.54
C PHE A 216 -7.82 -20.10 -14.60
N GLY A 217 -6.99 -19.15 -14.18
CA GLY A 217 -6.17 -18.33 -15.07
C GLY A 217 -5.23 -19.15 -15.96
N THR A 218 -4.51 -20.11 -15.37
CA THR A 218 -3.60 -20.99 -16.14
C THR A 218 -4.35 -21.88 -17.12
N GLY A 219 -5.53 -22.39 -16.76
CA GLY A 219 -6.40 -23.17 -17.65
C GLY A 219 -7.00 -22.35 -18.79
N LEU A 220 -7.36 -21.08 -18.52
CA LEU A 220 -7.87 -20.16 -19.54
C LEU A 220 -6.81 -19.74 -20.56
N ALA A 221 -5.52 -19.81 -20.19
CA ALA A 221 -4.41 -19.37 -21.01
C ALA A 221 -4.44 -19.95 -22.44
N PRO A 222 -4.32 -21.28 -22.63
CA PRO A 222 -4.34 -21.87 -23.96
C PRO A 222 -5.71 -21.74 -24.66
N LEU A 223 -6.80 -21.72 -23.90
CA LEU A 223 -8.15 -21.64 -24.47
C LEU A 223 -8.37 -20.30 -25.19
N ILE A 224 -8.10 -19.19 -24.52
CA ILE A 224 -8.31 -17.86 -25.08
C ILE A 224 -7.21 -17.53 -26.10
N SER A 225 -5.93 -17.81 -25.80
CA SER A 225 -4.86 -17.47 -26.75
C SER A 225 -4.95 -18.29 -28.03
N GLY A 226 -5.31 -19.58 -27.96
CA GLY A 226 -5.57 -20.40 -29.15
C GLY A 226 -6.73 -19.87 -30.00
N ALA A 227 -7.84 -19.44 -29.36
CA ALA A 227 -8.96 -18.83 -30.07
C ALA A 227 -8.60 -17.48 -30.72
N ILE A 228 -7.68 -16.71 -30.13
CA ILE A 228 -7.20 -15.45 -30.70
C ILE A 228 -6.29 -15.71 -31.90
N ILE A 229 -5.34 -16.64 -31.78
CA ILE A 229 -4.36 -16.96 -32.83
C ILE A 229 -5.05 -17.52 -34.07
N THR A 230 -6.06 -18.37 -33.91
CA THR A 230 -6.81 -18.93 -35.05
C THR A 230 -7.60 -17.89 -35.86
N ARG A 231 -7.94 -16.74 -35.25
CA ARG A 231 -8.74 -15.68 -35.90
C ARG A 231 -7.94 -14.42 -36.24
N THR A 232 -6.76 -14.26 -35.65
CA THR A 232 -5.95 -13.05 -35.72
C THR A 232 -4.45 -13.42 -35.77
N THR A 233 -3.57 -12.61 -35.17
CA THR A 233 -2.12 -12.84 -35.10
C THR A 233 -1.70 -13.09 -33.66
N TRP A 234 -0.59 -13.80 -33.43
CA TRP A 234 -0.01 -14.01 -32.10
C TRP A 234 0.17 -12.72 -31.27
N ARG A 235 0.42 -11.57 -31.91
CA ARG A 235 0.59 -10.27 -31.23
C ARG A 235 -0.64 -9.85 -30.43
N TRP A 236 -1.83 -10.19 -30.92
CA TRP A 236 -3.09 -9.84 -30.28
C TRP A 236 -3.34 -10.61 -28.98
N VAL A 237 -2.64 -11.72 -28.75
CA VAL A 237 -2.65 -12.39 -27.45
C VAL A 237 -2.13 -11.43 -26.38
N PHE A 238 -0.97 -10.79 -26.62
CA PHE A 238 -0.40 -9.84 -25.68
C PHE A 238 -1.17 -8.52 -25.61
N TYR A 239 -1.66 -7.99 -26.74
CA TYR A 239 -2.42 -6.74 -26.71
C TYR A 239 -3.79 -6.88 -26.04
N SER A 240 -4.52 -7.96 -26.29
CA SER A 240 -5.79 -8.22 -25.60
C SER A 240 -5.56 -8.40 -24.10
N HIS A 241 -4.53 -9.14 -23.71
CA HIS A 241 -4.14 -9.25 -22.31
C HIS A 241 -3.75 -7.89 -21.72
N ALA A 242 -2.95 -7.08 -22.41
CA ALA A 242 -2.56 -5.74 -21.95
C ALA A 242 -3.77 -4.84 -21.67
N ILE A 243 -4.79 -4.88 -22.54
CA ILE A 243 -6.03 -4.10 -22.37
C ILE A 243 -6.75 -4.55 -21.10
N VAL A 244 -6.96 -5.85 -20.91
CA VAL A 244 -7.66 -6.37 -19.73
C VAL A 244 -6.85 -6.05 -18.46
N SER A 245 -5.54 -6.26 -18.47
CA SER A 245 -4.67 -5.93 -17.35
C SER A 245 -4.67 -4.43 -17.03
N ALA A 246 -4.67 -3.55 -18.04
CA ALA A 246 -4.75 -2.11 -17.83
C ALA A 246 -6.07 -1.71 -17.13
N VAL A 247 -7.20 -2.31 -17.53
CA VAL A 247 -8.49 -2.10 -16.86
C VAL A 247 -8.41 -2.51 -15.38
N PHE A 248 -7.81 -3.66 -15.07
CA PHE A 248 -7.62 -4.10 -13.68
C PHE A 248 -6.67 -3.18 -12.89
N VAL A 249 -5.59 -2.68 -13.49
CA VAL A 249 -4.69 -1.71 -12.86
C VAL A 249 -5.43 -0.41 -12.54
N ILE A 250 -6.28 0.06 -13.45
CA ILE A 250 -7.15 1.23 -13.22
C ILE A 250 -8.15 0.94 -12.08
N MET A 251 -8.77 -0.24 -12.07
CA MET A 251 -9.66 -0.64 -10.98
C MET A 251 -8.92 -0.68 -9.64
N ILE A 252 -7.71 -1.24 -9.59
CA ILE A 252 -6.87 -1.23 -8.38
C ILE A 252 -6.57 0.22 -7.97
N TYR A 253 -6.21 1.09 -8.92
CA TYR A 253 -5.93 2.48 -8.63
C TYR A 253 -7.11 3.18 -7.93
N PHE A 254 -8.35 2.97 -8.38
CA PHE A 254 -9.52 3.63 -7.79
C PHE A 254 -10.10 2.91 -6.55
N PHE A 255 -10.13 1.58 -6.55
CA PHE A 255 -10.87 0.80 -5.56
C PHE A 255 -9.98 0.23 -4.44
N PHE A 256 -8.70 -0.04 -4.67
CA PHE A 256 -7.83 -0.49 -3.58
C PHE A 256 -7.48 0.68 -2.67
N LYS A 257 -7.82 0.54 -1.39
CA LYS A 257 -7.22 1.36 -0.33
C LYS A 257 -6.08 0.58 0.31
N GLU A 258 -5.23 1.30 1.02
CA GLU A 258 -4.16 0.69 1.79
C GLU A 258 -4.75 -0.28 2.83
N THR A 259 -4.25 -1.50 2.85
CA THR A 259 -4.69 -2.56 3.77
C THR A 259 -3.71 -2.79 4.90
N ARG A 260 -2.45 -2.36 4.77
CA ARG A 260 -1.43 -2.66 5.78
C ARG A 260 -1.66 -1.81 7.04
N GLY A 261 -2.01 -2.49 8.15
CA GLY A 261 -2.30 -1.86 9.44
C GLY A 261 -1.15 -0.99 9.97
N SER A 262 0.10 -1.48 9.91
CA SER A 262 1.28 -0.72 10.36
C SER A 262 1.46 0.61 9.60
N VAL A 263 1.21 0.61 8.29
CA VAL A 263 1.30 1.81 7.44
C VAL A 263 0.16 2.78 7.74
N LEU A 264 -1.05 2.28 7.98
CA LEU A 264 -2.18 3.11 8.40
C LEU A 264 -1.92 3.74 9.77
N LEU A 265 -1.36 2.98 10.70
CA LEU A 265 -1.04 3.41 12.05
C LEU A 265 0.08 4.45 12.08
N SER A 266 1.15 4.24 11.31
CA SER A 266 2.23 5.23 11.14
C SER A 266 1.69 6.56 10.59
N ARG A 267 0.79 6.51 9.58
CA ARG A 267 0.14 7.71 9.05
C ARG A 267 -0.83 8.35 10.04
N LYS A 268 -1.54 7.56 10.86
CA LYS A 268 -2.40 8.03 11.95
C LYS A 268 -1.57 8.78 13.00
N ALA A 269 -0.47 8.18 13.46
CA ALA A 269 0.47 8.79 14.41
C ALA A 269 1.05 10.11 13.89
N ALA A 270 1.53 10.14 12.64
CA ALA A 270 2.09 11.36 12.06
C ALA A 270 1.06 12.51 11.98
N LYS A 271 -0.22 12.20 11.71
CA LYS A 271 -1.29 13.20 11.69
C LYS A 271 -1.65 13.67 13.11
N LEU A 272 -1.62 12.75 14.07
CA LEU A 272 -1.91 13.06 15.46
C LEU A 272 -0.81 13.90 16.12
N ASN A 273 0.46 13.59 15.84
CA ASN A 273 1.60 14.37 16.32
C ASN A 273 1.51 15.82 15.84
N LYS A 274 1.19 16.05 14.56
CA LYS A 274 0.96 17.40 14.03
C LYS A 274 -0.20 18.13 14.71
N TYR A 275 -1.25 17.41 15.06
CA TYR A 275 -2.39 17.99 15.77
C TYR A 275 -2.03 18.39 17.20
N TYR A 276 -1.27 17.55 17.92
CA TYR A 276 -0.79 17.90 19.26
C TYR A 276 0.23 19.04 19.24
N GLU A 277 1.15 19.08 18.27
CA GLU A 277 2.04 20.24 18.08
C GLU A 277 1.25 21.54 17.89
N GLN A 278 0.18 21.51 17.08
CA GLN A 278 -0.70 22.68 16.88
C GLN A 278 -1.46 23.09 18.15
N LEU A 279 -1.87 22.12 18.98
CA LEU A 279 -2.51 22.40 20.27
C LEU A 279 -1.53 23.04 21.25
N GLU A 280 -0.29 22.55 21.31
CA GLU A 280 0.77 23.10 22.14
C GLU A 280 1.15 24.52 21.69
N GLU A 281 1.23 24.78 20.38
CA GLU A 281 1.44 26.12 19.83
C GLU A 281 0.30 27.09 20.18
N ALA A 282 -0.95 26.60 20.23
CA ALA A 282 -2.11 27.36 20.66
C ALA A 282 -2.18 27.60 22.18
N GLY A 283 -1.25 27.02 22.96
CA GLY A 283 -1.18 27.16 24.42
C GLY A 283 -2.10 26.21 25.18
N HIS A 284 -2.57 25.13 24.55
CA HIS A 284 -3.31 24.04 25.19
C HIS A 284 -2.36 22.90 25.53
N HIS A 285 -2.01 22.78 26.81
CA HIS A 285 -1.11 21.74 27.30
C HIS A 285 -1.88 20.70 28.13
N GLY A 286 -1.50 19.43 27.99
CA GLY A 286 -2.02 18.31 28.78
C GLY A 286 -3.17 17.54 28.14
N THR A 287 -3.21 16.25 28.43
CA THR A 287 -4.26 15.33 27.96
C THR A 287 -4.99 14.67 29.13
N CYS A 288 -6.30 14.63 29.06
CA CYS A 288 -7.18 13.92 29.98
C CYS A 288 -7.31 12.47 29.52
N SER A 289 -6.78 11.54 30.31
CA SER A 289 -7.18 10.13 30.21
C SER A 289 -8.58 9.98 30.81
N SER A 290 -9.46 9.23 30.15
CA SER A 290 -10.76 8.88 30.74
C SER A 290 -10.52 8.03 31.99
N PRO A 291 -11.14 8.32 33.14
CA PRO A 291 -10.85 7.67 34.42
C PRO A 291 -11.32 6.20 34.53
N ASN A 292 -11.81 5.59 33.45
CA ASN A 292 -12.21 4.19 33.42
C ASN A 292 -11.56 3.47 32.23
N GLN A 293 -10.32 3.01 32.43
CA GLN A 293 -9.73 1.82 31.80
C GLN A 293 -8.35 1.52 32.38
#